data_AF-A0A7D7VJA4-F1
#
_entry.id   AF-A0A7D7VJA4-F1
#
_cell.length_a   1.000
_cell.length_b   1.000
_cell.length_c   1.000
_cell.angle_alpha   90.00
_cell.angle_beta   90.00
_cell.angle_gamma   90.00
#
_symmetry.space_group_name_H-M   'P 1'
#
loop_
_entity.id
_entity.type
_entity.pdbx_description
1 polymer ?
#
loop_
_entity_poly.entity_id
_entity_poly.type
_entity_poly.pdbx_seq_one_letter_code
_entity_poly.pdbx_strand_id
1 'polypeptide(L)' 'MKSVIVVILGLLSLIYIMNPTAGFIEIIPDNFPIIGNLDEAAATALLLSCLSYFGIDLFNLFRKDKKKNSVIENEEITKQ' A
#
# COMPACT_ATOMS: atom_id res chain seq x y z
N MET A 1 5.00 -23.33 1.82
CA MET A 1 4.74 -23.19 0.37
C MET A 1 3.97 -21.91 0.03
N LYS A 2 2.79 -21.67 0.62
CA LYS A 2 1.95 -20.50 0.30
C LYS A 2 2.69 -19.15 0.49
N SER A 3 3.42 -18.98 1.59
CA SER A 3 4.15 -17.72 1.86
C SER A 3 5.24 -17.41 0.84
N VAL A 4 5.95 -18.41 0.32
CA VAL A 4 7.00 -18.22 -0.71
C VAL A 4 6.39 -17.69 -2.01
N ILE A 5 5.21 -18.21 -2.39
CA ILE A 5 4.48 -17.74 -3.56
C ILE A 5 4.09 -16.26 -3.38
N VAL A 6 3.62 -15.87 -2.20
CA VAL A 6 3.27 -14.47 -1.91
C VAL A 6 4.49 -13.56 -1.99
N VAL A 7 5.66 -13.99 -1.49
CA VAL A 7 6.90 -13.21 -1.63
C VAL A 7 7.28 -13.02 -3.09
N ILE A 8 7.23 -14.10 -3.89
CA ILE A 8 7.56 -14.03 -5.32
C ILE A 8 6.60 -13.10 -6.05
N LEU A 9 5.29 -13.23 -5.80
CA LEU A 9 4.28 -12.35 -6.40
C LEU A 9 4.50 -10.88 -6.01
N GLY A 10 4.80 -10.59 -4.74
CA GLY A 10 5.12 -9.24 -4.29
C GLY A 10 6.35 -8.67 -4.98
N LEU A 11 7.42 -9.44 -5.14
CA LEU A 11 8.62 -9.01 -5.87
C LEU A 11 8.34 -8.75 -7.34
N LEU A 12 7.55 -9.61 -8.00
CA LEU A 12 7.15 -9.41 -9.39
C LEU A 12 6.30 -8.15 -9.56
N SER A 13 5.33 -7.91 -8.67
CA SER A 13 4.54 -6.68 -8.68
C SER A 13 5.41 -5.43 -8.49
N LEU A 14 6.41 -5.49 -7.61
CA LEU A 14 7.34 -4.37 -7.40
C LEU A 14 8.16 -4.06 -8.65
N ILE A 15 8.69 -5.10 -9.30
CA ILE A 15 9.45 -4.96 -10.56
C ILE A 15 8.56 -4.42 -11.68
N TYR A 16 7.29 -4.84 -11.72
CA TYR A 16 6.32 -4.37 -12.71
C TYR A 16 6.02 -2.88 -12.55
N ILE A 17 5.69 -2.43 -11.32
CA ILE A 17 5.39 -1.03 -11.02
C ILE A 17 6.61 -0.12 -11.29
N MET A 18 7.82 -0.64 -11.08
CA MET A 18 9.04 0.10 -11.42
C MET A 18 9.16 0.44 -12.91
N ASN A 19 8.37 -0.24 -13.78
CA ASN A 19 8.31 -0.04 -15.22
C ASN A 19 9.71 0.20 -15.83
N PRO A 20 10.67 -0.72 -15.64
CA PRO A 20 12.05 -0.55 -16.14
C PRO A 20 12.11 -0.49 -17.67
N THR A 21 11.04 -0.94 -18.33
CA THR A 21 10.85 -0.93 -19.77
C THR A 21 10.31 0.40 -20.29
N ALA A 22 9.90 1.34 -19.43
CA ALA A 22 9.39 2.67 -19.80
C ALA A 22 8.34 2.66 -20.94
N GLY A 23 7.47 1.65 -20.96
CA GLY A 23 6.47 1.45 -22.01
C GLY A 23 6.98 1.02 -23.40
N PHE A 24 8.26 0.64 -23.54
CA PHE A 24 8.82 0.15 -24.81
C PHE A 24 8.43 -1.29 -25.17
N ILE A 25 7.94 -2.08 -24.20
CA ILE A 25 7.62 -3.52 -24.38
C ILE A 25 6.15 -3.78 -24.01
N GLU A 26 5.25 -2.90 -24.47
CA GLU A 26 3.81 -3.06 -24.27
C GLU A 26 3.20 -3.90 -25.40
N ILE A 27 2.59 -5.04 -25.04
CA ILE A 27 1.85 -5.91 -25.97
C ILE A 27 0.44 -5.34 -26.26
N ILE A 28 -0.06 -4.48 -25.38
CA ILE A 28 -1.36 -3.80 -25.48
C ILE A 28 -1.11 -2.30 -25.26
N PRO A 29 -1.61 -1.40 -26.14
CA PRO A 29 -1.41 0.02 -25.96
C PRO A 29 -2.34 0.55 -24.85
N ASP A 30 -1.85 0.60 -23.61
CA ASP A 30 -2.58 1.08 -22.42
C ASP A 30 -2.43 2.62 -22.21
N ASN A 31 -1.92 3.36 -23.21
CA ASN A 31 -1.64 4.80 -23.17
C ASN A 31 -2.87 5.72 -23.41
N PHE A 32 -4.09 5.29 -23.09
CA PHE A 32 -5.25 6.20 -23.23
C PHE A 32 -5.19 7.32 -22.18
N PRO A 33 -5.29 8.61 -22.57
CA PRO A 33 -5.02 9.77 -21.70
C PRO A 33 -6.00 9.96 -20.53
N ILE A 34 -6.99 9.08 -20.36
CA ILE A 34 -8.03 9.15 -19.32
C ILE A 34 -7.96 7.95 -18.36
N ILE A 35 -7.52 6.78 -18.84
CA ILE A 35 -7.41 5.53 -18.07
C ILE A 35 -6.16 4.83 -18.60
N GLY A 36 -4.99 5.40 -18.33
CA GLY A 36 -3.73 4.74 -18.63
C GLY A 36 -3.27 3.91 -17.44
N ASN A 37 -2.52 2.83 -17.71
CA ASN A 37 -1.77 2.09 -16.69
C ASN A 37 -2.63 1.36 -15.64
N LEU A 38 -3.72 0.73 -16.11
CA LEU A 38 -4.63 -0.04 -15.24
C LEU A 38 -3.96 -1.29 -14.68
N ASP A 39 -3.07 -1.87 -15.46
CA ASP A 39 -2.19 -2.95 -15.09
C ASP A 39 -1.18 -2.55 -13.99
N GLU A 40 -0.61 -1.34 -13.98
CA GLU A 40 0.18 -0.88 -12.82
C GLU A 40 -0.68 -0.65 -11.58
N ALA A 41 -1.93 -0.20 -11.72
CA ALA A 41 -2.86 -0.11 -10.60
C ALA A 41 -3.18 -1.50 -10.04
N ALA A 42 -3.38 -2.50 -10.90
CA ALA A 42 -3.57 -3.89 -10.51
C ALA A 42 -2.31 -4.47 -9.84
N ALA A 43 -1.12 -4.21 -10.39
CA ALA A 43 0.14 -4.61 -9.80
C ALA A 43 0.35 -3.97 -8.41
N THR A 44 -0.04 -2.71 -8.25
CA THR A 44 -0.01 -2.01 -6.96
C THR A 44 -0.96 -2.65 -5.96
N ALA A 45 -2.21 -2.93 -6.35
CA ALA A 45 -3.17 -3.60 -5.49
C ALA A 45 -2.70 -5.02 -5.09
N LEU A 46 -2.06 -5.74 -6.01
CA LEU A 46 -1.47 -7.05 -5.74
C LEU A 46 -0.30 -6.96 -4.76
N LEU A 47 0.59 -5.98 -4.92
CA LEU A 47 1.70 -5.73 -4.00
C LEU A 47 1.18 -5.42 -2.58
N LEU A 48 0.19 -4.54 -2.46
CA LEU A 48 -0.46 -4.21 -1.18
C LEU A 48 -1.10 -5.45 -0.53
N SER A 49 -1.77 -6.28 -1.33
CA SER A 49 -2.36 -7.54 -0.85
C SER A 49 -1.29 -8.51 -0.35
N CYS A 50 -0.15 -8.60 -1.03
CA CYS A 50 0.99 -9.41 -0.59
C CYS A 50 1.59 -8.87 0.71
N LEU A 51 1.67 -7.56 0.89
CA LEU A 51 2.19 -6.95 2.12
C LEU A 51 1.23 -7.16 3.31
N SER A 52 -0.08 -7.00 3.09
CA SER A 52 -1.11 -7.26 4.10
C SER A 52 -1.14 -8.73 4.52
N TYR A 53 -0.82 -9.67 3.62
CA TYR A 53 -0.64 -11.09 3.97
C TYR A 53 0.44 -11.31 5.04
N PHE A 54 1.45 -10.44 5.12
CA PHE A 54 2.48 -10.47 6.18
C PHE A 54 2.14 -9.59 7.39
N GLY A 55 0.94 -8.99 7.43
CA GLY A 55 0.49 -8.09 8.49
C GLY A 55 1.04 -6.66 8.36
N ILE A 56 1.61 -6.30 7.22
CA ILE A 56 2.11 -4.96 6.95
C ILE A 56 1.00 -4.17 6.25
N ASP A 57 0.17 -3.52 7.04
CA ASP A 57 -0.84 -2.61 6.52
C ASP A 57 -0.24 -1.21 6.39
N LEU A 58 0.15 -0.84 5.17
CA LEU A 58 0.68 0.48 4.84
C LEU A 58 -0.25 1.63 5.26
N PHE A 59 -1.56 1.41 5.28
CA PHE A 59 -2.54 2.39 5.74
C PHE A 59 -2.44 2.68 7.25
N ASN A 60 -2.03 1.70 8.05
CA ASN A 60 -1.89 1.87 9.49
C ASN A 60 -0.66 2.73 9.87
N LEU A 61 0.35 2.85 8.99
CA LEU A 61 1.50 3.77 9.19
C LEU A 61 1.08 5.24 9.17
N PHE A 62 0.03 5.60 8.43
CA PHE A 62 -0.48 6.97 8.37
C PHE A 62 -1.52 7.27 9.46
N ARG A 63 -1.90 6.28 10.27
CA ARG A 63 -2.87 6.46 11.34
C ARG A 63 -2.20 7.16 12.52
N LYS A 64 -2.18 8.50 12.51
CA LYS A 64 -1.80 9.32 13.66
C LYS A 64 -2.69 8.93 14.85
N ASP A 65 -2.11 8.29 15.86
CA ASP A 65 -2.80 8.01 17.10
C ASP A 65 -3.28 9.34 17.73
N LYS A 66 -4.57 9.63 17.62
CA LYS A 66 -5.21 10.67 18.44
C LYS A 66 -5.30 10.15 19.87
N LYS A 67 -4.18 10.19 20.60
CA LYS A 67 -4.15 9.76 22.00
C LYS A 67 -3.89 10.95 22.93
N LYS A 68 -4.96 11.31 23.65
CA LYS A 68 -4.98 11.62 25.09
C LYS A 68 -4.64 13.05 25.55
N ASN A 69 -5.43 14.04 25.14
CA ASN A 69 -5.51 15.33 25.88
C ASN A 69 -6.72 15.41 26.85
N SER A 70 -7.70 14.51 26.76
CA SER A 70 -8.92 14.58 27.59
C SER A 70 -8.77 13.95 28.99
N VAL A 71 -7.61 13.36 29.33
CA VAL A 71 -7.40 12.75 30.66
C VAL A 71 -6.79 13.75 31.64
N ILE A 72 -5.99 14.71 31.16
CA ILE A 72 -5.31 15.69 32.02
C ILE A 72 -6.31 16.73 32.54
N GLU A 73 -7.28 17.13 31.71
CA GLU A 73 -8.29 18.13 32.08
C GLU A 73 -9.24 17.65 33.20
N ASN A 74 -9.54 16.34 33.24
CA ASN A 74 -10.41 15.78 34.29
C ASN A 74 -9.68 15.55 35.63
N GLU A 75 -8.36 15.33 35.62
CA GLU A 75 -7.60 15.18 36.87
C GLU A 75 -7.33 16.52 37.57
N GLU A 76 -7.23 17.64 36.84
CA GLU A 76 -7.13 18.97 37.44
C GLU A 76 -8.46 19.45 38.01
N ILE A 77 -9.58 19.18 37.33
CA ILE A 77 -10.93 19.56 37.81
C ILE A 77 -11.33 18.78 39.07
N THR A 78 -10.84 17.55 39.25
CA THR A 78 -11.18 16.73 40.44
C THR A 78 -10.28 17.03 41.65
N LYS A 79 -9.22 17.84 41.48
CA LYS A 79 -8.27 18.20 42.55
C LYS A 79 -8.40 19.65 43.04
N GLN A 80 -9.33 20.44 42.49
CA GLN A 80 -9.75 21.75 43.02
C GLN A 80 -11.07 21.61 43.77
#